data_AF-A0A2U1KJA1-F1
#
_entry.id   AF-A0A2U1KJA1-F1
#
_cell.length_a   1.000
_cell.length_b   1.000
_cell.length_c   1.000
_cell.angle_alpha   90.00
_cell.angle_beta   90.00
_cell.angle_gamma   90.00
#
_symmetry.space_group_name_H-M   'P 1'
#
loop_
_entity.id
_entity.type
_entity.pdbx_description
1 polymer ?
#
loop_
_entity_poly.entity_id
_entity_poly.type
_entity_poly.pdbx_seq_one_letter_code
_entity_poly.pdbx_strand_id
1 'polypeptide(L)'
;MNVCRPRLLDFISSLDEGVAVYASQKAFEALPNVSKAISELTVLKGVGPATTSDVLAAYAPDVAPFMSDESVILNQDQFLESSIALSLQQKNRPKQTGMTTRNATSYMERWRD
;
A
#
# COMPACT_ATOMS: atom_id res chain seq x y z
N MET A 1 -20.81 14.15 -26.73
CA MET A 1 -19.92 13.58 -25.69
C MET A 1 -19.87 14.57 -24.56
N ASN A 2 -20.24 14.19 -23.34
CA ASN A 2 -19.72 14.77 -22.09
C ASN A 2 -20.44 14.14 -20.91
N VAL A 3 -19.85 13.06 -20.39
CA VAL A 3 -20.15 12.64 -19.02
C VAL A 3 -18.83 12.58 -18.28
N CYS A 4 -18.17 13.74 -18.18
CA CYS A 4 -17.18 13.93 -17.12
C CYS A 4 -17.97 14.22 -15.84
N ARG A 5 -17.57 13.61 -14.72
CA ARG A 5 -18.30 13.71 -13.45
C ARG A 5 -18.35 15.20 -13.06
N PRO A 6 -19.51 15.88 -13.04
CA PRO A 6 -19.55 17.34 -12.86
C PRO A 6 -18.88 17.77 -11.54
N ARG A 7 -19.09 17.00 -10.46
CA ARG A 7 -18.41 17.20 -9.19
C ARG A 7 -16.87 17.09 -9.25
N LEU A 8 -16.34 16.29 -10.18
CA LEU A 8 -14.89 16.16 -10.38
C LEU A 8 -14.34 17.38 -11.14
N LEU A 9 -15.09 17.89 -12.13
CA LEU A 9 -14.71 19.11 -12.85
C LEU A 9 -14.73 20.34 -11.92
N ASP A 10 -15.75 20.45 -11.08
CA ASP A 10 -15.84 21.51 -10.06
C ASP A 10 -14.65 21.40 -9.08
N PHE A 11 -14.30 20.18 -8.68
CA PHE A 11 -13.15 19.93 -7.82
C PHE A 11 -11.83 20.36 -8.49
N ILE A 12 -11.56 19.93 -9.73
CA ILE A 12 -10.35 20.28 -10.48
C ILE A 12 -10.26 21.80 -10.68
N SER A 13 -11.38 22.45 -11.01
CA SER A 13 -11.43 23.90 -11.24
C SER A 13 -11.19 24.70 -9.95
N SER A 14 -11.36 24.09 -8.78
CA SER A 14 -11.07 24.70 -7.47
C SER A 14 -9.61 24.53 -7.01
N LEU A 15 -8.78 23.80 -7.76
CA LEU A 15 -7.37 23.56 -7.42
C LEU A 15 -6.50 24.74 -7.85
N ASP A 16 -5.47 25.04 -7.05
CA ASP A 16 -4.49 26.06 -7.37
C ASP A 16 -3.31 25.47 -8.17
N GLU A 17 -3.13 25.96 -9.39
CA GLU A 17 -2.06 25.50 -10.29
C GLU A 17 -0.66 25.89 -9.76
N GLY A 18 -0.53 27.03 -9.09
CA GLY A 18 0.73 27.48 -8.52
C GLY A 18 1.25 26.54 -7.43
N VAL A 19 0.36 26.07 -6.55
CA VAL A 19 0.69 25.07 -5.53
C VAL A 19 1.08 23.74 -6.18
N ALA A 20 0.43 23.32 -7.26
CA ALA A 20 0.79 22.09 -7.98
C ALA A 20 2.20 22.15 -8.58
N VAL A 21 2.56 23.26 -9.22
CA VAL A 21 3.91 23.47 -9.78
C VAL A 21 4.95 23.52 -8.66
N TYR A 22 4.68 24.25 -7.58
CA TYR A 22 5.60 24.37 -6.45
C TYR A 22 5.85 23.03 -5.72
N ALA A 23 4.78 22.29 -5.44
CA ALA A 23 4.86 20.99 -4.76
C ALA A 23 5.59 19.95 -5.62
N SER A 24 5.29 19.89 -6.92
CA SER A 24 5.96 18.95 -7.83
C SER A 24 7.45 19.26 -7.97
N GLN A 25 7.84 20.54 -8.12
CA GLN A 25 9.25 20.93 -8.17
C GLN A 25 10.00 20.49 -6.92
N LYS A 26 9.49 20.81 -5.73
CA LYS A 26 10.09 20.40 -4.46
C LYS A 26 10.22 18.88 -4.31
N ALA A 27 9.20 18.15 -4.73
CA ALA A 27 9.19 16.71 -4.63
C ALA A 27 10.27 16.07 -5.52
N PHE A 28 10.44 16.57 -6.74
CA PHE A 28 11.49 16.09 -7.63
C PHE A 28 12.89 16.49 -7.16
N GLU A 29 13.07 17.69 -6.60
CA GLU A 29 14.32 18.11 -5.97
C GLU A 29 14.67 17.30 -4.70
N ALA A 30 13.67 16.71 -4.04
CA ALA A 30 13.87 15.88 -2.86
C ALA A 30 14.40 14.47 -3.18
N LEU A 31 14.39 14.03 -4.45
CA LEU A 31 14.93 12.74 -4.85
C LEU A 31 16.46 12.69 -4.64
N PRO A 32 17.02 11.54 -4.19
CA PRO A 32 16.40 10.21 -4.12
C PRO A 32 15.60 9.91 -2.84
N ASN A 33 15.32 10.89 -1.99
CA ASN A 33 14.53 10.68 -0.78
C ASN A 33 13.02 10.60 -1.09
N VAL A 34 12.56 9.39 -1.44
CA VAL A 34 11.17 9.12 -1.84
C VAL A 34 10.15 9.48 -0.76
N SER A 35 10.45 9.23 0.53
CA SER A 35 9.54 9.58 1.63
C SER A 35 9.31 11.09 1.70
N LYS A 36 10.37 11.88 1.53
CA LYS A 36 10.28 13.34 1.47
C LYS A 36 9.53 13.79 0.21
N ALA A 37 9.83 13.22 -0.95
CA ALA A 37 9.12 13.52 -2.19
C ALA A 37 7.61 13.24 -2.09
N ILE A 38 7.22 12.14 -1.43
CA ILE A 38 5.81 11.81 -1.18
C ILE A 38 5.16 12.88 -0.29
N SER A 39 5.84 13.28 0.79
CA SER A 39 5.31 14.31 1.69
C SER A 39 5.05 15.64 1.00
N GLU A 40 5.92 16.06 0.07
CA GLU A 40 5.78 17.31 -0.69
C GLU A 40 4.62 17.26 -1.69
N LEU A 41 4.29 16.10 -2.26
CA LEU A 41 3.17 15.95 -3.21
C LEU A 41 1.81 15.68 -2.55
N THR A 42 1.79 15.02 -1.37
CA THR A 42 0.54 14.76 -0.62
C THR A 42 -0.10 16.02 -0.02
N VAL A 43 0.56 17.18 -0.09
CA VAL A 43 -0.06 18.48 0.23
C VAL A 43 -1.13 18.88 -0.79
N LEU A 44 -1.09 18.29 -1.99
CA LEU A 44 -2.05 18.57 -3.06
C LEU A 44 -3.39 17.90 -2.75
N LYS A 45 -4.47 18.68 -2.83
CA LYS A 45 -5.81 18.20 -2.54
C LYS A 45 -6.21 17.10 -3.52
N GLY A 46 -6.60 15.94 -2.99
CA GLY A 46 -6.99 14.77 -3.79
C GLY A 46 -5.82 13.93 -4.30
N VAL A 47 -4.58 14.27 -3.94
CA VAL A 47 -3.38 13.46 -4.22
C VAL A 47 -3.02 12.67 -2.97
N GLY A 48 -3.14 11.35 -3.05
CA GLY A 48 -2.75 10.44 -1.97
C GLY A 48 -1.38 9.81 -2.19
N PRO A 49 -0.86 9.04 -1.20
CA PRO A 49 0.40 8.33 -1.34
C PRO A 49 0.45 7.42 -2.57
N ALA A 50 -0.65 6.70 -2.88
CA ALA A 50 -0.71 5.83 -4.06
C ALA A 50 -0.53 6.60 -5.38
N THR A 51 -1.29 7.68 -5.58
CA THR A 51 -1.17 8.55 -6.76
C THR A 51 0.22 9.18 -6.85
N THR A 52 0.77 9.56 -5.71
CA THR A 52 2.11 10.16 -5.64
C THR A 52 3.19 9.17 -6.02
N SER A 53 3.10 7.93 -5.54
CA SER A 53 4.05 6.87 -5.88
C SER A 53 4.02 6.52 -7.36
N ASP A 54 2.85 6.53 -8.00
CA ASP A 54 2.72 6.36 -9.45
C ASP A 54 3.41 7.50 -10.22
N VAL A 55 3.13 8.75 -9.85
CA VAL A 55 3.77 9.93 -10.46
C VAL A 55 5.29 9.90 -10.30
N LEU A 56 5.79 9.54 -9.13
CA LEU A 56 7.23 9.44 -8.87
C LEU A 56 7.86 8.28 -9.65
N ALA A 57 7.18 7.14 -9.77
CA ALA A 57 7.67 6.02 -10.57
C ALA A 57 7.69 6.32 -12.08
N ALA A 58 6.73 7.09 -12.57
CA ALA A 58 6.72 7.58 -13.94
C ALA A 58 7.85 8.60 -14.21
N TYR A 59 8.19 9.42 -13.21
CA TYR A 59 9.24 10.44 -13.33
C TYR A 59 10.66 9.87 -13.18
N ALA A 60 10.89 9.03 -12.17
CA ALA A 60 12.18 8.47 -11.83
C ALA A 60 12.06 6.97 -11.49
N PRO A 61 11.84 6.11 -12.51
CA PRO A 61 11.61 4.67 -12.30
C PRO A 61 12.79 3.95 -11.65
N ASP A 62 14.00 4.49 -11.80
CA ASP A 62 15.23 3.93 -11.20
C ASP A 62 15.32 4.19 -9.68
N VAL A 63 14.55 5.15 -9.17
CA VAL A 63 14.67 5.67 -7.80
C VAL A 63 13.39 5.47 -6.99
N ALA A 64 12.24 5.64 -7.64
CA ALA A 64 10.92 5.47 -7.04
C ALA A 64 10.20 4.26 -7.66
N PRO A 65 10.07 3.13 -6.95
CA PRO A 65 9.32 1.99 -7.45
C PRO A 65 7.81 2.32 -7.49
N PHE A 66 7.09 1.82 -8.50
CA PHE A 66 5.64 1.90 -8.56
C PHE A 66 5.04 1.09 -7.40
N MET A 67 4.37 1.78 -6.48
CA MET A 67 3.81 1.17 -5.28
C MET A 67 2.35 0.78 -5.52
N SER A 68 2.11 -0.47 -5.90
CA SER A 68 0.82 -1.10 -5.63
C SER A 68 0.63 -1.25 -4.11
N ASP A 69 -0.63 -1.29 -3.72
CA ASP A 69 -1.31 -1.28 -2.41
C ASP A 69 -0.65 -2.09 -1.27
N GLU A 70 0.33 -2.93 -1.58
CA GLU A 70 1.09 -3.75 -0.62
C GLU A 70 2.45 -3.16 -0.19
N SER A 71 2.87 -1.99 -0.69
CA SER A 71 4.29 -1.59 -0.58
C SER A 71 4.61 -0.33 0.21
N VAL A 72 3.64 0.30 0.89
CA VAL A 72 3.92 1.38 1.88
C VAL A 72 4.50 0.83 3.19
N ILE A 73 5.54 0.01 3.11
CA ILE A 73 6.34 -0.39 4.26
C ILE A 73 7.64 0.42 4.20
N LEU A 74 7.68 1.38 5.11
CA LEU A 74 8.83 2.17 5.50
C LEU A 74 10.09 1.31 5.58
N ASN A 75 11.18 1.81 4.99
CA ASN A 75 12.56 1.32 5.09
C ASN A 75 12.76 -0.13 4.61
N GLN A 76 13.56 -0.32 3.56
CA GLN A 76 14.06 -1.65 3.15
C GLN A 76 14.56 -2.47 4.34
N ASP A 77 15.15 -1.81 5.34
CA ASP A 77 15.64 -2.43 6.57
C ASP A 77 14.51 -3.01 7.44
N GLN A 78 13.37 -2.31 7.62
CA GLN A 78 12.24 -2.84 8.40
C GLN A 78 11.46 -3.93 7.65
N PHE A 79 11.42 -3.86 6.31
CA PHE A 79 10.83 -4.93 5.51
C PHE A 79 11.64 -6.23 5.62
N LEU A 80 12.97 -6.15 5.55
CA LEU A 80 13.84 -7.32 5.73
C LEU A 80 13.67 -7.91 7.14
N GLU A 81 13.70 -7.10 8.20
CA GLU A 81 13.52 -7.59 9.57
C GLU A 81 12.14 -8.23 9.80
N SER A 82 11.06 -7.62 9.29
CA SER A 82 9.71 -8.19 9.41
C SER A 82 9.55 -9.49 8.61
N SER A 83 10.17 -9.60 7.43
CA SER A 83 10.17 -10.82 6.63
C SER A 83 10.98 -11.96 7.27
N ILE A 84 12.11 -11.66 7.92
CA ILE A 84 12.92 -12.62 8.69
C ILE A 84 12.16 -13.07 9.93
N ALA A 85 11.56 -12.14 10.68
CA ALA A 85 10.77 -12.43 11.87
C ALA A 85 9.54 -13.32 11.54
N LEU A 86 8.84 -13.03 10.44
CA LEU A 86 7.74 -13.88 9.97
C LEU A 86 8.22 -15.28 9.56
N SER A 87 9.36 -15.37 8.88
CA SER A 87 9.94 -16.66 8.50
C SER A 87 10.34 -17.49 9.72
N LEU A 88 10.92 -16.85 10.74
CA LEU A 88 11.24 -17.48 12.03
C LEU A 88 9.99 -17.90 12.80
N GLN A 89 8.94 -17.07 12.80
CA GLN A 89 7.64 -17.39 13.39
C GLN A 89 7.01 -18.61 12.71
N GLN A 90 7.02 -18.66 11.38
CA GLN A 90 6.51 -19.81 10.60
C GLN A 90 7.30 -21.10 10.87
N LYS A 91 8.63 -20.98 11.03
CA LYS A 91 9.50 -22.11 11.37
C LYS A 91 9.29 -22.61 12.80
N ASN A 92 8.95 -21.70 13.72
CA ASN A 92 8.67 -22.00 15.13
C ASN A 92 7.18 -22.27 15.42
N ARG A 93 6.30 -22.23 14.41
CA ARG A 93 4.92 -22.69 14.58
C ARG A 93 4.94 -24.18 14.90
N PRO A 94 4.42 -24.63 16.05
CA PRO A 94 4.28 -26.04 16.31
C PRO A 94 3.40 -26.62 15.19
N LYS A 95 3.95 -27.54 14.40
CA LYS A 95 3.14 -28.37 13.52
C LYS A 95 2.11 -29.00 14.43
N GLN A 96 0.82 -28.69 14.22
CA GLN A 96 -0.23 -29.33 14.99
C GLN A 96 -0.22 -30.83 14.63
N THR A 97 0.59 -31.60 15.34
CA THR A 97 0.47 -33.04 15.47
C THR A 97 -0.67 -33.30 16.45
N GLY A 98 -1.87 -32.95 16.01
CA GLY A 98 -3.13 -33.29 16.66
C GLY A 98 -3.79 -34.39 15.84
N MET A 99 -3.30 -35.63 16.00
CA MET A 99 -4.02 -36.81 15.55
C MET A 99 -5.27 -36.96 16.43
N THR A 100 -6.41 -36.41 15.99
CA THR A 100 -7.72 -36.85 16.48
C THR A 100 -8.30 -37.77 15.42
N THR A 101 -8.07 -39.06 15.57
CA THR A 101 -8.89 -40.08 14.92
C THR A 101 -10.28 -39.95 15.54
N ARG A 102 -11.14 -39.10 14.95
CA ARG A 102 -12.55 -39.09 15.30
C ARG A 102 -13.09 -40.44 14.86
N ASN A 103 -13.58 -41.25 15.81
CA ASN A 103 -14.27 -42.48 15.44
C ASN A 103 -15.48 -42.07 14.57
N ALA A 104 -15.76 -42.82 13.50
CA ALA A 104 -16.86 -42.49 12.60
C ALA A 104 -18.23 -42.57 13.31
N THR A 105 -18.29 -43.25 14.45
CA THR A 105 -19.49 -43.43 15.27
C THR A 105 -20.02 -42.12 15.88
N SER A 106 -19.17 -41.11 16.12
CA SER A 106 -19.62 -39.85 16.74
C SER A 106 -20.54 -39.01 15.84
N TYR A 107 -20.60 -39.29 14.53
CA TYR A 107 -21.48 -38.55 13.61
C TYR A 107 -22.92 -39.07 13.60
N MET A 108 -23.14 -40.33 14.01
CA MET A 108 -24.47 -40.94 14.02
C MET A 108 -25.27 -40.60 15.29
N GLU A 109 -24.62 -40.28 16.40
CA GLU A 109 -25.32 -39.99 17.67
C GLU A 109 -25.92 -38.57 17.75
N ARG A 110 -25.46 -37.63 16.93
CA ARG A 110 -25.94 -36.24 16.95
C ARG A 110 -27.33 -36.05 16.32
N TRP A 111 -27.82 -37.00 15.54
CA TRP A 111 -29.06 -36.89 14.78
C TRP A 111 -30.22 -37.69 15.38
N ARG A 112 -30.18 -37.98 16.69
CA ARG A 112 -31.21 -38.79 17.38
C ARG A 112 -32.09 -38.00 18.37
N ASP A 113 -32.19 -36.69 18.21
CA ASP A 113 -33.17 -35.86 18.91
C ASP A 113 -34.13 -35.20 17.92
#